data_AF-A0A965JSG3-F1
#
_entry.id   AF-A0A965JSG3-F1
#
_cell.length_a   1.000
_cell.length_b   1.000
_cell.length_c   1.000
_cell.angle_alpha   90.00
_cell.angle_beta   90.00
_cell.angle_gamma   90.00
#
_symmetry.space_group_name_H-M   'P 1'
#
loop_
_entity.id
_entity.type
_entity.pdbx_description
1 polymer ?
#
loop_
_entity_poly.entity_id
_entity_poly.type
_entity_poly.pdbx_seq_one_letter_code
_entity_poly.pdbx_strand_id
1 'polypeptide(L)'
;MKNVWAKNSKNSQMNKLAILLFFFCISCVDLNQFGCLAPSDYDKSTAQSYYDTIGTSLVSDATHNKVRKKFPCYYRAGDKIYAYHTFWGVKYILVRHGEAITYVEGN
;
A
#
# COMPACT_ATOMS: atom_id res chain seq x y z
N MET A 1 11.56 62.42 -15.23
CA MET A 1 10.51 61.81 -16.08
C MET A 1 10.96 60.42 -16.51
N LYS A 2 9.99 59.50 -16.61
CA LYS A 2 10.07 58.03 -16.74
C LYS A 2 10.99 57.62 -17.92
N ASN A 3 11.79 56.53 -17.82
CA ASN A 3 11.30 55.18 -18.09
C ASN A 3 12.23 54.13 -17.46
N VAL A 4 11.75 53.56 -16.36
CA VAL A 4 12.34 52.35 -15.75
C VAL A 4 12.13 51.20 -16.71
N TRP A 5 13.27 50.72 -17.20
CA TRP A 5 13.45 49.57 -18.04
C TRP A 5 12.54 48.39 -17.72
N ALA A 6 12.00 47.84 -18.80
CA ALA A 6 11.37 46.53 -18.90
C ALA A 6 12.17 45.46 -18.13
N LYS A 7 11.76 45.16 -16.91
CA LYS A 7 12.34 44.06 -16.12
C LYS A 7 11.28 43.39 -15.25
N ASN A 8 10.14 43.04 -15.86
CA ASN A 8 9.07 42.32 -15.15
C ASN A 8 8.34 41.28 -16.01
N SER A 9 9.02 40.69 -17.01
CA SER A 9 8.40 39.69 -17.90
C SER A 9 9.22 38.40 -18.05
N LYS A 10 10.01 38.02 -17.02
CA LYS A 10 10.70 36.72 -16.98
C LYS A 10 10.35 35.84 -15.78
N ASN A 11 9.78 36.40 -14.71
CA ASN A 11 9.43 35.63 -13.49
C ASN A 11 8.09 34.89 -13.55
N SER A 12 7.21 35.20 -14.51
CA SER A 12 5.89 34.53 -14.60
C SER A 12 5.95 33.15 -15.28
N GLN A 13 6.95 32.90 -16.13
CA GLN A 13 7.07 31.67 -16.92
C GLN A 13 7.68 30.50 -16.12
N MET A 14 8.67 30.77 -15.25
CA MET A 14 9.31 29.74 -14.41
C MET A 14 8.35 29.14 -13.37
N ASN A 15 7.38 29.92 -12.91
CA ASN A 15 6.40 29.48 -11.91
C ASN A 15 5.39 28.47 -12.48
N LYS A 16 5.05 28.60 -13.77
CA LYS A 16 4.13 27.67 -14.45
C LYS A 16 4.77 26.31 -14.75
N LEU A 17 6.07 26.30 -15.07
CA LEU A 17 6.82 25.08 -15.33
C LEU A 17 7.03 24.25 -14.05
N ALA A 18 7.29 24.91 -12.92
CA ALA A 18 7.42 24.25 -11.62
C ALA A 18 6.11 23.59 -11.16
N ILE A 19 4.96 24.24 -11.38
CA ILE A 19 3.65 23.67 -11.08
C ILE A 19 3.36 22.45 -11.97
N LEU A 20 3.73 22.50 -13.26
CA LEU A 20 3.50 21.39 -14.19
C LEU A 20 4.35 20.15 -13.84
N LEU A 21 5.58 20.34 -13.38
CA LEU A 21 6.43 19.26 -12.85
C LEU A 21 5.88 18.70 -11.53
N PHE A 22 5.29 19.53 -10.68
CA PHE A 22 4.65 19.08 -9.44
C PHE A 22 3.44 18.16 -9.72
N PHE A 23 2.67 18.42 -10.78
CA PHE A 23 1.56 17.55 -11.19
C PHE A 23 2.03 16.23 -11.84
N PHE A 24 3.17 16.22 -12.53
CA PHE A 24 3.71 15.01 -13.17
C PHE A 24 4.34 14.00 -12.19
N CYS A 25 4.62 14.41 -10.95
CA CYS A 25 5.11 13.51 -9.89
C CYS A 25 3.99 12.77 -9.14
N ILE A 26 2.72 13.15 -9.33
CA ILE A 26 1.58 12.55 -8.59
C ILE A 26 1.04 11.31 -9.31
N SER A 27 1.35 11.14 -10.60
CA SER A 27 0.85 10.03 -11.44
C SER A 27 1.47 8.66 -11.15
N CYS A 28 2.42 8.55 -10.21
CA CYS A 28 2.99 7.27 -9.78
C CYS A 28 2.58 6.83 -8.37
N VAL A 29 1.65 7.54 -7.73
CA VAL A 29 1.12 7.10 -6.44
C VAL A 29 -0.16 6.32 -6.73
N ASP A 30 -0.11 5.00 -6.53
CA ASP A 30 -1.28 4.13 -6.55
C ASP A 30 -2.32 4.75 -5.59
N LEU A 31 -3.35 5.40 -6.14
CA LEU A 31 -4.36 6.18 -5.40
C LEU A 31 -5.11 5.33 -4.36
N ASN A 32 -4.91 4.01 -4.36
CA ASN A 32 -5.38 3.09 -3.33
C ASN A 32 -4.64 3.21 -1.98
N GLN A 33 -3.54 3.98 -1.89
CA GLN A 33 -2.76 4.15 -0.65
C GLN A 33 -3.06 5.43 0.14
N PHE A 34 -3.81 6.39 -0.41
CA PHE A 34 -4.17 7.61 0.32
C PHE A 34 -5.18 7.29 1.43
N GLY A 35 -4.75 7.42 2.69
CA GLY A 35 -5.57 7.12 3.87
C GLY A 35 -5.34 5.74 4.49
N CYS A 36 -4.38 4.97 3.99
CA CYS A 36 -3.99 3.72 4.61
C CYS A 36 -3.23 3.98 5.91
N LEU A 37 -3.92 3.84 7.04
CA LEU A 37 -3.27 3.78 8.35
C LEU A 37 -2.45 2.50 8.45
N ALA A 38 -1.40 2.51 9.27
CA ALA A 38 -0.69 1.28 9.60
C ALA A 38 -1.65 0.28 10.27
N PRO A 39 -1.47 -1.04 10.08
CA PRO A 39 -2.23 -2.03 10.84
C PRO A 39 -2.11 -1.75 12.33
N SER A 40 -3.19 -1.95 13.08
CA SER A 40 -3.14 -1.82 14.53
C SER A 40 -2.24 -2.91 15.14
N ASP A 41 -1.68 -2.65 16.33
CA ASP A 41 -0.90 -3.66 17.06
C ASP A 41 -1.74 -4.92 17.37
N TYR A 42 -3.05 -4.73 17.56
CA TYR A 42 -4.01 -5.83 17.71
C TYR A 42 -4.09 -6.71 16.45
N ASP A 43 -4.21 -6.10 15.27
CA ASP A 43 -4.28 -6.85 14.01
C ASP A 43 -2.96 -7.56 13.72
N LYS A 44 -1.84 -6.89 14.00
CA LYS A 44 -0.50 -7.46 13.80
C LYS A 44 -0.28 -8.67 14.70
N SER A 45 -0.58 -8.53 16.01
CA SER A 45 -0.44 -9.63 16.98
C SER A 45 -1.37 -10.80 16.69
N THR A 46 -2.61 -10.52 16.27
CA THR A 46 -3.57 -11.56 15.87
C THR A 46 -3.11 -12.29 14.61
N ALA A 47 -2.65 -11.56 13.60
CA ALA A 47 -2.09 -12.14 12.39
C ALA A 47 -0.86 -13.00 12.67
N GLN A 48 0.02 -12.55 13.58
CA GLN A 48 1.20 -13.29 14.00
C GLN A 48 0.82 -14.58 14.72
N SER A 49 -0.16 -14.54 15.63
CA SER A 49 -0.68 -15.72 16.30
C SER A 49 -1.21 -16.78 15.31
N TYR A 50 -1.94 -16.35 14.28
CA TYR A 50 -2.37 -17.28 13.22
C TYR A 50 -1.20 -17.81 12.40
N TYR A 51 -0.21 -16.97 12.10
CA TYR A 51 0.96 -17.37 11.31
C TYR A 51 1.79 -18.43 12.02
N ASP A 52 1.97 -18.28 13.34
CA ASP A 52 2.74 -19.21 14.17
C ASP A 52 1.97 -20.51 14.48
N THR A 53 0.68 -20.58 14.13
CA THR A 53 -0.13 -21.77 14.34
C THR A 53 0.21 -22.87 13.33
N ILE A 54 0.34 -24.11 13.83
CA ILE A 54 0.56 -25.30 13.01
C ILE A 54 -0.64 -25.50 12.07
N GLY A 55 -0.36 -25.69 10.77
CA GLY A 55 -1.38 -25.84 9.72
C GLY A 55 -1.55 -24.60 8.85
N THR A 56 -0.85 -23.51 9.16
CA THR A 56 -0.74 -22.36 8.27
C THR A 56 0.12 -22.70 7.05
N SER A 57 -0.39 -22.42 5.85
CA SER A 57 0.24 -22.83 4.59
C SER A 57 0.30 -21.69 3.58
N LEU A 58 1.36 -21.65 2.77
CA LEU A 58 1.50 -20.66 1.70
C LEU A 58 0.39 -20.88 0.65
N VAL A 59 -0.31 -19.82 0.26
CA VAL A 59 -1.36 -19.93 -0.77
C VAL A 59 -0.75 -20.05 -2.18
N SER A 60 -1.46 -20.74 -3.07
CA SER A 60 -1.06 -20.82 -4.48
C SER A 60 -1.18 -19.47 -5.20
N ASP A 61 -0.44 -19.27 -6.30
CA ASP A 61 -0.45 -18.03 -7.08
C ASP A 61 -1.85 -17.58 -7.53
N ALA A 62 -2.71 -18.54 -7.87
CA ALA A 62 -4.10 -18.26 -8.26
C ALA A 62 -4.90 -17.65 -7.10
N THR A 63 -4.76 -18.19 -5.89
CA THR A 63 -5.40 -17.67 -4.68
C THR A 63 -4.73 -16.38 -4.22
N HIS A 64 -3.41 -16.29 -4.29
CA HIS A 64 -2.63 -15.08 -3.99
C HIS A 64 -3.18 -13.89 -4.77
N ASN A 65 -3.37 -14.02 -6.08
CA ASN A 65 -3.85 -12.92 -6.92
C ASN A 65 -5.28 -12.49 -6.62
N LYS A 66 -6.12 -13.39 -6.11
CA LYS A 66 -7.47 -13.07 -5.64
C LYS A 66 -7.41 -12.37 -4.28
N VAL A 67 -6.65 -12.91 -3.35
CA VAL A 67 -6.60 -12.46 -1.95
C VAL A 67 -5.78 -11.19 -1.80
N ARG A 68 -4.74 -10.95 -2.61
CA ARG A 68 -3.94 -9.71 -2.56
C ARG A 68 -4.81 -8.46 -2.67
N LYS A 69 -5.92 -8.54 -3.41
CA LYS A 69 -6.89 -7.44 -3.57
C LYS A 69 -7.63 -7.11 -2.28
N LYS A 70 -7.70 -8.06 -1.33
CA LYS A 70 -8.24 -7.85 0.02
C LYS A 70 -7.24 -7.13 0.95
N PHE A 71 -5.98 -6.98 0.54
CA PHE A 71 -4.95 -6.23 1.26
C PHE A 71 -4.53 -4.95 0.49
N PRO A 72 -5.47 -4.10 0.05
CA PRO A 72 -5.18 -3.01 -0.89
C PRO A 72 -4.12 -2.03 -0.38
N CYS A 73 -4.16 -1.76 0.93
CA CYS A 73 -3.24 -0.84 1.60
C CYS A 73 -1.89 -1.46 1.98
N TYR A 74 -1.90 -2.75 2.32
CA TYR A 74 -0.81 -3.35 3.07
C TYR A 74 0.12 -4.16 2.19
N TYR A 75 -0.39 -4.70 1.09
CA TYR A 75 0.37 -5.55 0.19
C TYR A 75 1.48 -4.77 -0.54
N ARG A 76 2.67 -5.35 -0.56
CA ARG A 76 3.81 -4.92 -1.37
C ARG A 76 4.30 -6.08 -2.23
N ALA A 77 4.95 -5.74 -3.35
CA ALA A 77 5.59 -6.74 -4.19
C ALA A 77 6.62 -7.53 -3.37
N GLY A 78 6.53 -8.86 -3.43
CA GLY A 78 7.38 -9.77 -2.63
C GLY A 78 6.76 -10.25 -1.32
N ASP A 79 5.64 -9.66 -0.88
CA ASP A 79 4.90 -10.19 0.26
C ASP A 79 4.29 -11.55 -0.08
N LYS A 80 4.20 -12.42 0.93
CA LYS A 80 3.61 -13.76 0.84
C LYS A 80 2.25 -13.76 1.53
N ILE A 81 1.33 -14.57 1.03
CA ILE A 81 0.02 -14.76 1.66
C ILE A 81 -0.07 -16.20 2.15
N TYR A 82 -0.39 -16.37 3.42
CA TYR A 82 -0.61 -17.69 4.02
C TYR A 82 -2.10 -17.88 4.34
N ALA A 83 -2.58 -19.11 4.29
CA ALA A 83 -3.92 -19.51 4.70
C ALA A 83 -3.84 -20.27 6.02
N TYR A 84 -4.68 -19.85 6.97
CA TYR A 84 -4.93 -20.54 8.22
C TYR A 84 -6.38 -21.03 8.25
N HIS A 85 -6.55 -22.34 8.38
CA HIS A 85 -7.87 -22.97 8.37
C HIS A 85 -8.40 -23.07 9.80
N THR A 86 -9.54 -22.42 10.04
CA THR A 86 -10.28 -22.53 11.30
C THR A 86 -11.54 -23.36 11.08
N PHE A 87 -12.18 -23.78 12.17
CA PHE A 87 -13.50 -24.40 12.12
C PHE A 87 -14.55 -23.52 11.41
N TRP A 88 -14.39 -22.20 11.48
CA TRP A 88 -15.34 -21.21 10.98
C TRP A 88 -15.03 -20.70 9.57
N GLY A 89 -13.95 -21.19 8.94
CA GLY A 89 -13.52 -20.75 7.62
C GLY A 89 -12.02 -20.51 7.52
N VAL A 90 -11.60 -19.91 6.40
CA VAL A 90 -10.19 -19.64 6.12
C VAL A 90 -9.85 -18.21 6.49
N LYS A 91 -8.72 -17.99 7.17
CA LYS A 91 -8.14 -16.67 7.37
C LYS A 91 -6.90 -16.56 6.48
N TYR A 92 -6.73 -15.43 5.81
CA TYR A 92 -5.55 -15.16 5.01
C TYR A 92 -4.65 -14.17 5.73
N ILE A 93 -3.35 -14.43 5.75
CA ILE A 93 -2.37 -13.67 6.52
C ILE A 93 -1.36 -13.08 5.53
N LEU A 94 -1.15 -11.77 5.59
CA LEU A 94 -0.11 -11.11 4.81
C LEU A 94 1.21 -11.15 5.58
N VAL A 95 2.25 -11.74 4.98
CA VAL A 95 3.57 -11.93 5.61
C VAL A 95 4.63 -11.22 4.79
N ARG A 96 5.46 -10.42 5.48
CA ARG A 96 6.58 -9.70 4.88
C ARG A 96 7.85 -10.00 5.66
N HIS A 97 8.89 -10.45 4.95
CA HIS A 97 10.19 -10.78 5.54
C HIS A 97 10.11 -11.75 6.75
N GLY A 98 9.12 -12.65 6.75
CA GLY A 98 8.92 -13.62 7.83
C GLY A 98 8.04 -13.12 8.99
N GLU A 99 7.58 -11.86 8.97
CA GLU A 99 6.66 -11.32 9.97
C GLU A 99 5.25 -11.16 9.40
N ALA A 100 4.24 -11.47 10.22
CA ALA A 100 2.85 -11.17 9.87
C ALA A 100 2.60 -9.65 9.97
N ILE A 101 1.97 -9.10 8.93
CA ILE A 101 1.62 -7.67 8.85
C ILE A 101 0.17 -7.45 9.28
N THR A 102 -0.74 -8.29 8.80
CA THR A 102 -2.18 -8.22 9.08
C THR A 102 -2.86 -9.48 8.52
N TYR A 103 -4.17 -9.64 8.78
CA TYR A 103 -4.97 -10.75 8.29
C TYR A 103 -6.33 -10.27 7.74
N VAL A 104 -6.96 -11.10 6.91
CA VAL A 104 -8.33 -10.90 6.41
C VAL A 104 -9.09 -12.22 6.39
N GLU A 105 -10.40 -12.13 6.43
CA GLU A 105 -11.26 -13.32 6.38
C GLU A 105 -11.49 -13.79 4.93
N GLY A 106 -11.42 -15.10 4.75
CA GLY A 106 -11.80 -15.81 3.55
C GLY A 106 -13.26 -16.21 3.61
N ASN A 107 -14.14 -15.38 3.04
CA ASN A 107 -15.46 -15.83 2.56
C ASN A 107 -15.30 -16.83 1.42
#